data_AF-A0A534J6H6-F1
#
_entry.id   AF-A0A534J6H6-F1
#
_cell.length_a   1.000
_cell.length_b   1.000
_cell.length_c   1.000
_cell.angle_alpha   90.00
_cell.angle_beta   90.00
_cell.angle_gamma   90.00
#
_symmetry.space_group_name_H-M   'P 1'
#
loop_
_entity.id
_entity.type
_entity.pdbx_description
1 polymer ?
#
loop_
_entity_poly.entity_id
_entity_poly.type
_entity_poly.pdbx_seq_one_letter_code
_entity_poly.pdbx_strand_id
1 'polypeptide(L)'
;MSVLVLFSFLPPVLWVIWIRNTEKYGREPWGMIVGMFMWGAIFAVIIGALLSLIVLVLFEAATPVEQVLAQRFTDPATILLALVIAPFTEEFAKAFGVLRRSFVIREPEDGFVYGATSGLGFSATENLLYGVAAFVTGGITASLVLVAVRSISSSFLHASATSVTGYGIARHRLWGPRFHAFPWYLAAVAMHSSFNALASFGVVLENQYGPAGALLVLAAAIIFALVAISIVRGKIMEHDARQGWVP
;
A
#
# COMPACT_ATOMS: atom_id res chain seq x y z
N MET A 1 -18.12 0.52 -17.32
CA MET A 1 -17.63 0.87 -15.96
C MET A 1 -17.87 -0.21 -14.91
N SER A 2 -19.05 -0.83 -14.81
CA SER A 2 -19.34 -1.83 -13.76
C SER A 2 -18.35 -3.00 -13.72
N VAL A 3 -17.89 -3.48 -14.88
CA VAL A 3 -16.85 -4.52 -14.98
C VAL A 3 -15.53 -4.08 -14.34
N LEU A 4 -15.08 -2.85 -14.59
CA LEU A 4 -13.83 -2.34 -14.02
C LEU A 4 -13.91 -2.17 -12.51
N VAL A 5 -15.04 -1.68 -12.00
CA VAL A 5 -15.27 -1.60 -10.56
C VAL A 5 -15.19 -2.99 -9.93
N LEU A 6 -15.89 -3.97 -10.51
CA LEU A 6 -15.85 -5.35 -10.03
C LEU A 6 -14.42 -5.90 -10.00
N PHE A 7 -13.68 -5.81 -11.10
CA PHE A 7 -12.32 -6.35 -11.19
C PHE A 7 -11.30 -5.60 -10.32
N SER A 8 -11.52 -4.32 -10.04
CA SER A 8 -10.62 -3.53 -9.18
C SER A 8 -10.83 -3.79 -7.69
N PHE A 9 -12.08 -4.08 -7.28
CA PHE A 9 -12.43 -4.29 -5.88
C PHE A 9 -12.45 -5.77 -5.46
N LEU A 10 -12.80 -6.69 -6.37
CA LEU A 10 -12.95 -8.09 -6.02
C LEU A 10 -11.64 -8.71 -5.51
N PRO A 11 -10.47 -8.60 -6.18
CA PRO A 11 -9.26 -9.20 -5.66
C PRO A 11 -8.81 -8.61 -4.31
N PRO A 12 -8.77 -7.28 -4.08
CA PRO A 12 -8.49 -6.74 -2.75
C PRO A 12 -9.43 -7.23 -1.65
N VAL A 13 -10.73 -7.39 -1.94
CA VAL A 13 -11.67 -7.99 -0.98
C VAL A 13 -11.30 -9.43 -0.65
N LEU A 14 -10.95 -10.25 -1.66
CA LEU A 14 -10.48 -11.61 -1.44
C LEU A 14 -9.18 -11.64 -0.61
N TRP A 15 -8.28 -10.69 -0.82
CA TRP A 15 -7.05 -10.56 -0.03
C TRP A 15 -7.30 -10.12 1.41
N VAL A 16 -8.29 -9.27 1.66
CA VAL A 16 -8.72 -8.93 3.03
C VAL A 16 -9.23 -10.17 3.74
N ILE A 17 -10.07 -10.97 3.08
CA ILE A 17 -10.57 -12.23 3.63
C ILE A 17 -9.39 -13.17 3.94
N TRP A 18 -8.42 -13.28 3.03
CA TRP A 18 -7.24 -14.11 3.22
C TRP A 18 -6.34 -13.66 4.37
N ILE A 19 -6.07 -12.36 4.50
CA ILE A 19 -5.25 -11.81 5.59
C ILE A 19 -5.96 -11.94 6.94
N ARG A 20 -7.23 -11.54 7.03
CA ARG A 20 -8.00 -11.65 8.27
C ARG A 20 -8.03 -13.09 8.79
N ASN A 21 -8.16 -14.08 7.89
CA ASN A 21 -8.21 -15.49 8.26
C ASN A 21 -6.82 -16.16 8.37
N THR A 22 -5.73 -15.39 8.26
CA THR A 22 -4.38 -15.88 8.58
C THR A 22 -4.23 -16.14 10.08
N GLU A 23 -4.87 -15.29 10.89
CA GLU A 23 -5.10 -15.50 12.31
C GLU A 23 -6.14 -16.62 12.52
N LYS A 24 -5.88 -17.53 13.45
CA LYS A 24 -6.79 -18.64 13.78
C LYS A 24 -7.65 -18.31 15.00
N TYR A 25 -7.03 -17.81 16.06
CA TYR A 25 -7.70 -17.33 17.26
C TYR A 25 -7.91 -15.81 17.13
N GLY A 26 -8.60 -15.16 18.06
CA GLY A 26 -8.68 -13.68 18.10
C GLY A 26 -9.42 -12.93 16.97
N ARG A 27 -9.63 -13.54 15.79
CA ARG A 27 -10.03 -12.92 14.52
C ARG A 27 -10.89 -11.66 14.62
N GLU A 28 -10.36 -10.59 14.04
CA GLU A 28 -11.01 -9.28 14.05
C GLU A 28 -12.43 -9.26 13.48
N PRO A 29 -13.42 -8.65 14.17
CA PRO A 29 -14.82 -8.70 13.74
C PRO A 29 -15.03 -8.06 12.37
N TRP A 30 -15.89 -8.65 11.53
CA TRP A 30 -16.11 -8.21 10.15
C TRP A 30 -16.54 -6.74 10.04
N GLY A 31 -17.29 -6.21 11.00
CA GLY A 31 -17.66 -4.78 11.00
C GLY A 31 -16.44 -3.85 11.04
N MET A 32 -15.40 -4.21 11.80
CA MET A 32 -14.16 -3.45 11.85
C MET A 32 -13.36 -3.59 10.55
N ILE A 33 -13.32 -4.80 9.99
CA ILE A 33 -12.64 -5.08 8.73
C ILE A 33 -13.27 -4.30 7.56
N VAL A 34 -14.60 -4.34 7.43
CA VAL A 34 -15.32 -3.54 6.43
C VAL A 34 -15.06 -2.05 6.67
N GLY A 35 -15.13 -1.59 7.92
CA GLY A 35 -14.83 -0.20 8.26
C GLY A 35 -13.42 0.25 7.86
N MET A 36 -12.40 -0.59 8.07
CA MET A 36 -11.01 -0.30 7.67
C MET A 36 -10.80 -0.38 6.17
N PHE A 37 -11.47 -1.30 5.48
CA PHE A 37 -11.41 -1.37 4.03
C PHE A 37 -12.02 -0.11 3.41
N MET A 38 -13.18 0.32 3.90
CA MET A 38 -13.83 1.56 3.45
C MET A 38 -13.03 2.81 3.83
N TRP A 39 -12.34 2.80 4.97
CA TRP A 39 -11.39 3.86 5.30
C TRP A 39 -10.30 3.98 4.23
N GLY A 40 -9.65 2.87 3.88
CA GLY A 40 -8.66 2.81 2.83
C GLY A 40 -9.19 3.27 1.48
N ALA A 41 -10.32 2.70 1.05
CA ALA A 41 -10.88 2.91 -0.29
C ALA A 41 -11.40 4.33 -0.53
N ILE A 42 -11.82 5.05 0.52
CA ILE A 42 -12.43 6.37 0.39
C ILE A 42 -11.56 7.43 1.04
N PHE A 43 -11.47 7.40 2.37
CA PHE A 43 -10.87 8.50 3.13
C PHE A 43 -9.36 8.57 2.91
N ALA A 44 -8.66 7.44 2.92
CA ALA A 44 -7.22 7.44 2.76
C ALA A 44 -6.79 7.90 1.36
N VAL A 45 -7.54 7.54 0.31
CA VAL A 45 -7.31 8.04 -1.06
C VAL A 45 -7.49 9.56 -1.13
N ILE A 46 -8.60 10.08 -0.59
CA ILE A 46 -8.88 11.53 -0.61
C ILE A 46 -7.83 12.29 0.21
N ILE A 47 -7.55 11.85 1.44
CA ILE A 47 -6.57 12.51 2.32
C ILE A 47 -5.17 12.43 1.70
N GLY A 48 -4.76 11.25 1.19
CA GLY A 48 -3.47 11.06 0.54
C GLY A 48 -3.30 12.00 -0.66
N ALA A 49 -4.29 12.07 -1.54
CA ALA A 49 -4.27 12.96 -2.70
C ALA A 49 -4.20 14.45 -2.30
N LEU A 50 -5.00 14.88 -1.31
CA LEU A 50 -4.99 16.26 -0.84
C LEU A 50 -3.65 16.63 -0.18
N LEU A 51 -3.11 15.75 0.66
CA LEU A 51 -1.80 15.96 1.28
C LEU A 51 -0.69 15.98 0.23
N SER A 52 -0.73 15.09 -0.76
CA SER A 52 0.23 15.09 -1.87
C SER A 52 0.20 16.41 -2.63
N LEU A 53 -1.00 16.94 -2.92
CA LEU A 53 -1.16 18.23 -3.58
C LEU A 53 -0.60 19.39 -2.74
N ILE A 54 -0.92 19.43 -1.45
CA ILE A 54 -0.41 20.47 -0.53
C ILE A 54 1.12 20.43 -0.49
N VAL A 55 1.70 19.24 -0.30
CA VAL A 55 3.15 19.08 -0.22
C VAL A 55 3.80 19.47 -1.54
N LEU A 56 3.25 19.05 -2.69
CA LEU A 56 3.79 19.40 -4.00
C LEU A 56 3.83 20.93 -4.21
N VAL A 57 2.71 21.63 -3.94
CA VAL A 57 2.64 23.10 -4.05
C VAL A 57 3.64 23.79 -3.12
N LEU A 58 3.83 23.28 -1.89
CA LEU A 58 4.82 23.82 -0.97
C LEU A 58 6.26 23.59 -1.47
N PHE A 59 6.54 22.43 -2.07
CA PHE A 59 7.86 22.13 -2.64
C PHE A 59 8.21 23.02 -3.83
N GLU A 60 7.25 23.22 -4.75
CA GLU A 60 7.37 24.13 -5.89
C GLU A 60 7.60 25.58 -5.42
N ALA A 61 6.94 26.00 -4.34
CA ALA A 61 7.12 27.33 -3.75
C ALA A 61 8.45 27.50 -2.99
N ALA A 62 9.12 26.42 -2.59
CA ALA A 62 10.18 26.48 -1.58
C ALA A 62 11.62 26.25 -2.07
N THR A 63 11.92 25.67 -3.24
CA THR A 63 13.32 25.25 -3.52
C THR A 63 13.80 25.14 -4.99
N PRO A 64 15.14 25.26 -5.21
CA PRO A 64 15.85 24.89 -6.45
C PRO A 64 16.07 23.37 -6.63
N VAL A 65 15.43 22.52 -5.82
CA VAL A 65 15.52 21.05 -5.93
C VAL A 65 15.02 20.56 -7.29
N GLU A 66 13.99 21.21 -7.83
CA GLU A 66 13.50 20.96 -9.19
C GLU A 66 14.60 21.21 -10.23
N GLN A 67 15.44 22.25 -10.05
CA GLN A 67 16.55 22.55 -10.97
C GLN A 67 17.66 21.48 -10.92
N VAL A 68 17.93 20.92 -9.74
CA VAL A 68 18.92 19.83 -9.57
C VAL A 68 18.38 18.51 -10.12
N LEU A 69 17.10 18.22 -9.92
CA LEU A 69 16.46 17.00 -10.43
C LEU A 69 16.19 17.08 -11.94
N ALA A 70 15.84 18.25 -12.48
CA ALA A 70 15.67 18.48 -13.92
C ALA A 70 16.96 18.26 -14.72
N GLN A 71 18.14 18.39 -14.09
CA GLN A 71 19.41 18.03 -14.71
C GLN A 71 19.63 16.51 -14.85
N ARG A 72 18.87 15.69 -14.13
CA ARG A 72 19.06 14.24 -14.01
C ARG A 72 17.89 13.42 -14.54
N PHE A 73 16.69 14.00 -14.58
CA PHE A 73 15.46 13.32 -14.95
C PHE A 73 14.61 14.16 -15.89
N THR A 74 14.00 13.49 -16.88
CA THR A 74 13.12 14.13 -17.87
C THR A 74 11.83 14.69 -17.26
N ASP A 75 11.38 14.11 -16.15
CA ASP A 75 10.20 14.56 -15.40
C ASP A 75 10.46 14.46 -13.87
N PRO A 76 11.16 15.45 -13.29
CA PRO A 76 11.58 15.42 -11.89
C PRO A 76 10.41 15.52 -10.91
N ALA A 77 9.35 16.24 -11.28
CA ALA A 77 8.16 16.42 -10.45
C ALA A 77 7.40 15.10 -10.27
N THR A 78 7.21 14.34 -11.35
CA THR A 78 6.57 13.02 -11.29
C THR A 78 7.38 12.02 -10.47
N ILE A 79 8.72 12.04 -10.58
CA ILE A 79 9.58 11.15 -9.78
C ILE A 79 9.54 11.54 -8.30
N LEU A 80 9.62 12.83 -7.97
CA LEU A 80 9.50 13.30 -6.59
C LEU A 80 8.14 12.91 -5.99
N LEU A 81 7.07 13.09 -6.76
CA LEU A 81 5.73 12.70 -6.37
C LEU A 81 5.65 11.19 -6.11
N ALA A 82 6.06 10.38 -7.07
CA ALA A 82 5.93 8.92 -7.01
C ALA A 82 6.83 8.27 -5.95
N LEU A 83 8.05 8.78 -5.75
CA LEU A 83 9.04 8.12 -4.87
C LEU A 83 9.06 8.69 -3.45
N VAL A 84 8.61 9.93 -3.27
CA VAL A 84 8.69 10.60 -1.97
C VAL A 84 7.30 11.02 -1.52
N ILE A 85 6.68 11.98 -2.20
CA ILE A 85 5.49 12.64 -1.67
C ILE A 85 4.35 11.63 -1.48
N ALA A 86 3.98 10.88 -2.51
CA ALA A 86 2.89 9.91 -2.44
C ALA A 86 3.12 8.80 -1.41
N PRO A 87 4.30 8.14 -1.34
CA PRO A 87 4.59 7.18 -0.27
C PRO A 87 4.39 7.75 1.14
N PHE A 88 4.87 8.97 1.42
CA PHE A 88 4.69 9.60 2.73
C PHE A 88 3.22 9.89 3.03
N THR A 89 2.52 10.56 2.12
CA THR A 89 1.15 11.04 2.35
C THR A 89 0.13 9.91 2.35
N GLU A 90 0.27 8.94 1.46
CA GLU A 90 -0.65 7.81 1.36
C GLU A 90 -0.50 6.85 2.54
N GLU A 91 0.73 6.46 2.92
CA GLU A 91 0.94 5.59 4.08
C GLU A 91 0.45 6.26 5.36
N PHE A 92 0.61 7.59 5.47
CA PHE A 92 0.06 8.34 6.61
C PHE A 92 -1.48 8.28 6.61
N ALA A 93 -2.11 8.58 5.47
CA ALA A 93 -3.57 8.59 5.35
C ALA A 93 -4.20 7.22 5.64
N LYS A 94 -3.55 6.14 5.19
CA LYS A 94 -3.96 4.76 5.47
C LYS A 94 -3.79 4.43 6.96
N ALA A 95 -2.61 4.67 7.52
CA ALA A 95 -2.31 4.41 8.93
C ALA A 95 -3.17 5.25 9.89
N PHE A 96 -3.62 6.44 9.48
CA PHE A 96 -4.48 7.30 10.30
C PHE A 96 -5.81 6.63 10.66
N GLY A 97 -6.35 5.78 9.79
CA GLY A 97 -7.56 4.99 10.08
C GLY A 97 -7.33 3.99 11.22
N VAL A 98 -6.20 3.29 11.16
CA VAL A 98 -5.78 2.35 12.21
C VAL A 98 -5.54 3.10 13.52
N LEU A 99 -4.87 4.26 13.47
CA LEU A 99 -4.63 5.09 14.66
C LEU A 99 -5.94 5.54 15.31
N ARG A 100 -6.90 6.02 14.50
CA ARG A 100 -8.23 6.46 14.98
C ARG A 100 -9.02 5.32 15.64
N ARG A 101 -8.81 4.08 15.19
CA ARG A 101 -9.46 2.89 15.75
C ARG A 101 -8.55 2.07 16.67
N SER A 102 -7.39 2.59 17.05
CA SER A 102 -6.41 1.85 17.88
C SER A 102 -6.97 1.38 19.23
N PHE A 103 -8.03 2.00 19.75
CA PHE A 103 -8.68 1.57 20.98
C PHE A 103 -9.30 0.16 20.90
N VAL A 104 -9.59 -0.36 19.69
CA VAL A 104 -10.12 -1.72 19.49
C VAL A 104 -9.04 -2.80 19.39
N ILE A 105 -7.77 -2.40 19.28
CA ILE A 105 -6.63 -3.31 19.21
C ILE A 105 -6.45 -3.99 20.57
N ARG A 106 -6.44 -5.32 20.54
CA ARG A 106 -6.29 -6.21 21.69
C ARG A 106 -4.96 -6.95 21.61
N GLU A 107 -4.50 -7.25 20.40
CA GLU A 107 -3.31 -8.06 20.15
C GLU A 107 -2.39 -7.40 19.11
N PRO A 108 -1.06 -7.63 19.15
CA PRO A 108 -0.14 -7.01 18.19
C PRO A 108 -0.50 -7.29 16.72
N GLU A 109 -1.03 -8.48 16.44
CA GLU A 109 -1.45 -8.98 15.13
C GLU A 109 -2.65 -8.24 14.56
N ASP A 110 -3.57 -7.73 15.39
CA ASP A 110 -4.69 -6.87 14.94
C ASP A 110 -4.16 -5.66 14.17
N GLY A 111 -3.02 -5.11 14.62
CA GLY A 111 -2.33 -4.01 13.93
C GLY A 111 -1.93 -4.37 12.50
N PHE A 112 -1.37 -5.57 12.30
CA PHE A 112 -1.04 -6.06 10.96
C PHE A 112 -2.30 -6.22 10.11
N VAL A 113 -3.37 -6.84 10.65
CA VAL A 113 -4.62 -7.10 9.93
C VAL A 113 -5.33 -5.81 9.56
N TYR A 114 -5.47 -4.86 10.48
CA TYR A 114 -6.10 -3.56 10.22
C TYR A 114 -5.29 -2.70 9.26
N GLY A 115 -3.96 -2.69 9.39
CA GLY A 115 -3.08 -2.02 8.45
C GLY A 115 -3.22 -2.58 7.03
N ALA A 116 -3.15 -3.92 6.87
CA ALA A 116 -3.34 -4.57 5.58
C ALA A 116 -4.71 -4.23 4.97
N THR A 117 -5.75 -4.27 5.80
CA THR A 117 -7.12 -4.02 5.36
C THR A 117 -7.29 -2.59 4.84
N SER A 118 -6.72 -1.60 5.53
CA SER A 118 -6.70 -0.22 5.03
C SER A 118 -5.86 -0.07 3.75
N GLY A 119 -4.72 -0.75 3.66
CA GLY A 119 -3.90 -0.77 2.45
C GLY A 119 -4.60 -1.38 1.23
N LEU A 120 -5.31 -2.49 1.43
CA LEU A 120 -6.09 -3.16 0.38
C LEU A 120 -7.32 -2.35 -0.05
N GLY A 121 -7.95 -1.64 0.89
CA GLY A 121 -9.00 -0.68 0.57
C GLY A 121 -8.48 0.40 -0.38
N PHE A 122 -7.35 1.01 -0.03
CA PHE A 122 -6.71 2.03 -0.86
C PHE A 122 -6.35 1.48 -2.24
N SER A 123 -5.74 0.28 -2.29
CA SER A 123 -5.32 -0.34 -3.54
C SER A 123 -6.50 -0.67 -4.47
N ALA A 124 -7.69 -0.97 -3.92
CA ALA A 124 -8.88 -1.21 -4.73
C ALA A 124 -9.30 0.03 -5.54
N THR A 125 -9.33 1.19 -4.89
CA THR A 125 -9.64 2.46 -5.56
C THR A 125 -8.52 2.87 -6.50
N GLU A 126 -7.26 2.70 -6.10
CA GLU A 126 -6.13 2.99 -6.96
C GLU A 126 -6.15 2.11 -8.24
N ASN A 127 -6.42 0.81 -8.10
CA ASN A 127 -6.59 -0.09 -9.25
C ASN A 127 -7.70 0.37 -10.19
N LEU A 128 -8.80 0.90 -9.65
CA LEU A 128 -9.87 1.45 -10.47
C LEU A 128 -9.39 2.70 -11.24
N LEU A 129 -8.66 3.61 -10.60
CA LEU A 129 -8.15 4.83 -11.24
C LEU A 129 -7.16 4.49 -12.37
N TYR A 130 -6.19 3.60 -12.11
CA TYR A 130 -5.26 3.13 -13.14
C TYR A 130 -5.97 2.33 -14.23
N GLY A 131 -6.95 1.51 -13.88
CA GLY A 131 -7.77 0.75 -14.82
C GLY A 131 -8.56 1.68 -15.75
N VAL A 132 -9.17 2.75 -15.23
CA VAL A 132 -9.86 3.75 -16.04
C VAL A 132 -8.88 4.47 -16.97
N ALA A 133 -7.69 4.86 -16.49
CA ALA A 133 -6.67 5.49 -17.32
C ALA A 133 -6.23 4.58 -18.48
N ALA A 134 -5.96 3.30 -18.19
CA ALA A 134 -5.59 2.31 -19.22
C ALA A 134 -6.74 1.96 -20.18
N PHE A 135 -7.99 2.07 -19.71
CA PHE A 135 -9.16 1.89 -20.57
C PHE A 135 -9.24 2.98 -21.64
N VAL A 136 -8.94 4.24 -21.27
CA VAL A 136 -8.97 5.37 -22.20
C VAL A 136 -7.91 5.23 -23.30
N THR A 137 -6.72 4.74 -22.97
CA THR A 137 -5.59 4.67 -23.91
C THR A 137 -5.48 3.36 -24.68
N GLY A 138 -5.84 2.23 -24.06
CA GLY A 138 -5.63 0.88 -24.62
C GLY A 138 -6.88 -0.02 -24.62
N GLY A 139 -8.04 0.51 -24.25
CA GLY A 139 -9.30 -0.23 -24.21
C GLY A 139 -9.43 -1.23 -23.05
N ILE A 140 -10.49 -2.03 -23.07
CA ILE A 140 -10.86 -2.90 -21.94
C ILE A 140 -9.82 -3.99 -21.65
N THR A 141 -9.18 -4.56 -22.67
CA THR A 141 -8.18 -5.61 -22.49
C THR A 141 -6.95 -5.08 -21.74
N ALA A 142 -6.40 -3.94 -22.17
CA ALA A 142 -5.26 -3.32 -21.50
C ALA A 142 -5.59 -2.96 -20.05
N SER A 143 -6.79 -2.41 -19.83
CA SER A 143 -7.30 -2.08 -18.51
C SER A 143 -7.40 -3.31 -17.58
N LEU A 144 -8.01 -4.40 -18.03
CA LEU A 144 -8.19 -5.61 -17.23
C LEU A 144 -6.86 -6.31 -16.94
N VAL A 145 -5.93 -6.35 -17.91
CA VAL A 145 -4.59 -6.88 -17.69
C VAL A 145 -3.84 -6.05 -16.63
N LEU A 146 -3.90 -4.73 -16.74
CA LEU A 146 -3.26 -3.84 -15.75
C LEU A 146 -3.85 -4.04 -14.35
N VAL A 147 -5.18 -4.07 -14.23
CA VAL A 147 -5.87 -4.29 -12.94
C VAL A 147 -5.51 -5.65 -12.36
N ALA A 148 -5.42 -6.71 -13.17
CA ALA A 148 -5.04 -8.05 -12.71
C ALA A 148 -3.61 -8.08 -12.17
N VAL A 149 -2.66 -7.47 -12.89
CA VAL A 149 -1.25 -7.37 -12.46
C VAL A 149 -1.15 -6.58 -11.15
N ARG A 150 -1.76 -5.38 -11.09
CA ARG A 150 -1.73 -4.53 -9.90
C ARG A 150 -2.43 -5.15 -8.69
N SER A 151 -3.44 -5.97 -8.93
CA SER A 151 -4.15 -6.71 -7.88
C SER A 151 -3.26 -7.73 -7.16
N ILE A 152 -2.14 -8.14 -7.75
CA ILE A 152 -1.13 -8.98 -7.11
C ILE A 152 0.05 -8.13 -6.64
N SER A 153 0.59 -7.26 -7.49
CA SER A 153 1.77 -6.47 -7.15
C SER A 153 1.45 -5.34 -6.15
N SER A 154 0.81 -4.26 -6.63
CA SER A 154 0.52 -3.05 -5.84
C SER A 154 -0.36 -3.35 -4.63
N SER A 155 -1.38 -4.21 -4.77
CA SER A 155 -2.27 -4.54 -3.65
C SER A 155 -1.52 -5.23 -2.49
N PHE A 156 -0.61 -6.16 -2.79
CA PHE A 156 0.19 -6.79 -1.72
C PHE A 156 1.22 -5.83 -1.14
N LEU A 157 1.80 -4.93 -1.95
CA LEU A 157 2.62 -3.85 -1.41
C LEU A 157 1.84 -2.99 -0.40
N HIS A 158 0.69 -2.43 -0.80
CA HIS A 158 -0.06 -1.53 0.09
C HIS A 158 -0.54 -2.26 1.33
N ALA A 159 -0.98 -3.52 1.19
CA ALA A 159 -1.29 -4.36 2.34
C ALA A 159 -0.09 -4.44 3.30
N SER A 160 1.07 -4.83 2.79
CA SER A 160 2.27 -5.02 3.59
C SER A 160 2.81 -3.74 4.22
N ALA A 161 2.92 -2.66 3.45
CA ALA A 161 3.45 -1.39 3.93
C ALA A 161 2.60 -0.85 5.09
N THR A 162 1.28 -0.73 4.90
CA THR A 162 0.41 -0.21 5.95
C THR A 162 0.29 -1.19 7.12
N SER A 163 0.36 -2.52 6.90
CA SER A 163 0.46 -3.51 7.98
C SER A 163 1.62 -3.25 8.93
N VAL A 164 2.80 -2.88 8.42
CA VAL A 164 3.98 -2.59 9.23
C VAL A 164 3.72 -1.39 10.14
N THR A 165 3.13 -0.32 9.62
CA THR A 165 2.73 0.84 10.45
C THR A 165 1.67 0.46 11.48
N GLY A 166 0.66 -0.32 11.05
CA GLY A 166 -0.41 -0.81 11.92
C GLY A 166 0.10 -1.62 13.11
N TYR A 167 1.11 -2.46 12.90
CA TYR A 167 1.83 -3.14 13.98
C TYR A 167 2.52 -2.16 14.93
N GLY A 168 3.20 -1.14 14.40
CA GLY A 168 3.77 -0.07 15.22
C GLY A 168 2.73 0.62 16.11
N ILE A 169 1.55 0.90 15.57
CA ILE A 169 0.41 1.47 16.30
C ILE A 169 -0.09 0.51 17.38
N ALA A 170 -0.23 -0.79 17.05
CA ALA A 170 -0.66 -1.81 18.01
C ALA A 170 0.31 -1.92 19.19
N ARG A 171 1.62 -1.95 18.92
CA ARG A 171 2.64 -1.98 19.98
C ARG A 171 2.58 -0.76 20.88
N HIS A 172 2.43 0.43 20.29
CA HIS A 172 2.27 1.66 21.07
C HIS A 172 1.05 1.59 21.98
N ARG A 173 -0.07 1.12 21.45
CA ARG A 173 -1.35 0.99 22.17
C ARG A 173 -1.29 -0.03 23.31
N LEU A 174 -0.60 -1.16 23.10
CA LEU A 174 -0.59 -2.29 24.04
C LEU A 174 0.49 -2.13 25.12
N TRP A 175 1.65 -1.58 24.76
CA TRP A 175 2.82 -1.54 25.63
C TRP A 175 3.28 -0.12 26.00
N GLY A 176 2.58 0.90 25.52
CA GLY A 176 2.75 2.29 25.93
C GLY A 176 3.81 3.08 25.14
N PRO A 177 4.08 4.33 25.58
CA PRO A 177 4.79 5.33 24.78
C PRO A 177 6.18 4.95 24.28
N ARG A 178 6.91 4.11 25.04
CA ARG A 178 8.24 3.60 24.66
C ARG A 178 8.23 2.90 23.29
N PHE A 179 7.09 2.37 22.86
CA PHE A 179 6.94 1.63 21.61
C PHE A 179 6.37 2.53 20.51
N HIS A 180 7.12 3.54 20.07
CA HIS A 180 6.65 4.49 19.06
C HIS A 180 6.34 3.84 17.70
N ALA A 181 5.26 4.27 17.05
CA ALA A 181 4.87 3.82 15.70
C ALA A 181 5.72 4.44 14.58
N PHE A 182 6.43 5.54 14.84
CA PHE A 182 7.13 6.32 13.82
C PHE A 182 8.19 5.53 13.02
N PRO A 183 9.07 4.69 13.61
CA PRO A 183 10.01 3.88 12.84
C PRO A 183 9.31 2.89 11.88
N TRP A 184 8.14 2.40 12.28
CA TRP A 184 7.33 1.48 11.48
C TRP A 184 6.63 2.19 10.32
N TYR A 185 6.18 3.42 10.55
CA TYR A 185 5.72 4.31 9.48
C TYR A 185 6.83 4.59 8.46
N LEU A 186 8.04 4.93 8.90
CA LEU A 186 9.16 5.15 7.98
C LEU A 186 9.53 3.88 7.20
N ALA A 187 9.43 2.70 7.83
CA ALA A 187 9.61 1.42 7.13
C ALA A 187 8.54 1.20 6.06
N ALA A 188 7.28 1.51 6.33
CA ALA A 188 6.19 1.43 5.36
C ALA A 188 6.42 2.36 4.17
N VAL A 189 6.79 3.61 4.44
CA VAL A 189 7.16 4.59 3.41
C VAL A 189 8.31 4.07 2.56
N ALA A 190 9.39 3.58 3.18
CA ALA A 190 10.53 3.03 2.46
C ALA A 190 10.16 1.83 1.58
N MET A 191 9.29 0.93 2.06
CA MET A 191 8.79 -0.19 1.26
C MET A 191 8.02 0.30 0.03
N HIS A 192 7.12 1.26 0.22
CA HIS A 192 6.31 1.84 -0.85
C HIS A 192 7.18 2.60 -1.87
N SER A 193 8.06 3.49 -1.40
CA SER A 193 9.03 4.19 -2.24
C SER A 193 9.91 3.22 -3.05
N SER A 194 10.36 2.12 -2.43
CA SER A 194 11.19 1.11 -3.11
C SER A 194 10.43 0.40 -4.23
N PHE A 195 9.16 0.06 -4.01
CA PHE A 195 8.33 -0.54 -5.04
C PHE A 195 8.05 0.44 -6.19
N ASN A 196 7.76 1.71 -5.87
CA ASN A 196 7.56 2.73 -6.90
C ASN A 196 8.84 2.96 -7.69
N ALA A 197 10.01 2.96 -7.03
CA ALA A 197 11.29 3.05 -7.71
C ALA A 197 11.49 1.88 -8.68
N LEU A 198 11.25 0.64 -8.23
CA LEU A 198 11.27 -0.54 -9.10
C LEU A 198 10.36 -0.31 -10.30
N ALA A 199 9.08 0.03 -10.10
CA ALA A 199 8.14 0.26 -11.19
C ALA A 199 8.61 1.34 -12.18
N SER A 200 9.15 2.46 -11.68
CA SER A 200 9.69 3.55 -12.51
C SER A 200 10.93 3.13 -13.31
N PHE A 201 11.81 2.27 -12.76
CA PHE A 201 12.94 1.71 -13.50
C PHE A 201 12.51 0.79 -14.66
N GLY A 202 11.27 0.28 -14.65
CA GLY A 202 10.71 -0.56 -15.72
C GLY A 202 10.73 0.16 -17.07
N VAL A 203 10.38 1.44 -17.09
CA VAL A 203 10.38 2.27 -18.30
C VAL A 203 11.80 2.43 -18.85
N VAL A 204 12.79 2.60 -17.96
CA VAL A 204 14.20 2.76 -18.35
C VAL A 204 14.73 1.46 -18.96
N LEU A 205 14.48 0.32 -18.32
CA LEU A 205 14.94 -0.97 -18.85
C LEU A 205 14.20 -1.39 -20.11
N GLU A 206 12.93 -1.00 -20.27
CA GLU A 206 12.20 -1.21 -21.53
C GLU A 206 12.88 -0.48 -22.69
N ASN A 207 13.27 0.78 -22.49
CA ASN A 207 13.97 1.55 -23.53
C ASN A 207 15.33 0.94 -23.91
N GLN A 208 16.02 0.31 -22.96
CA GLN A 208 17.36 -0.24 -23.20
C GLN A 208 17.34 -1.70 -23.72
N TYR A 209 16.41 -2.51 -23.23
CA TYR A 209 16.39 -3.97 -23.44
C TYR A 209 15.07 -4.46 -24.07
N GLY A 210 14.20 -3.55 -24.48
CA GLY A 210 12.88 -3.87 -25.04
C GLY A 210 11.93 -4.49 -24.01
N PRO A 211 10.90 -5.23 -24.46
CA PRO A 211 9.88 -5.81 -23.58
C PRO A 211 10.44 -6.73 -22.48
N ALA A 212 11.61 -7.36 -22.72
CA ALA A 212 12.27 -8.19 -21.72
C ALA A 212 12.68 -7.38 -20.47
N GLY A 213 13.14 -6.13 -20.65
CA GLY A 213 13.49 -5.23 -19.55
C GLY A 213 12.29 -4.89 -18.67
N ALA A 214 11.16 -4.55 -19.30
CA ALA A 214 9.90 -4.29 -18.59
C ALA A 214 9.42 -5.50 -17.77
N LEU A 215 9.49 -6.70 -18.37
CA LEU A 215 9.08 -7.95 -17.72
C LEU A 215 9.97 -8.31 -16.51
N LEU A 216 11.28 -8.08 -16.60
CA LEU A 216 12.21 -8.32 -15.48
C LEU A 216 11.88 -7.45 -14.28
N VAL A 217 11.61 -6.17 -14.51
CA VAL A 217 11.25 -5.23 -13.43
C VAL A 217 9.88 -5.56 -12.86
N LEU A 218 8.91 -5.88 -13.71
CA LEU A 218 7.59 -6.32 -13.26
C LEU A 218 7.70 -7.57 -12.37
N ALA A 219 8.50 -8.55 -12.78
CA ALA A 219 8.77 -9.75 -11.97
C ALA A 219 9.41 -9.39 -10.63
N ALA A 220 10.40 -8.50 -10.62
CA ALA A 220 11.04 -8.03 -9.38
C ALA A 220 10.04 -7.34 -8.44
N ALA A 221 9.17 -6.47 -8.95
CA ALA A 221 8.14 -5.80 -8.17
C ALA A 221 7.10 -6.79 -7.59
N ILE A 222 6.68 -7.78 -8.38
CA ILE A 222 5.79 -8.86 -7.91
C ILE A 222 6.48 -9.69 -6.82
N ILE A 223 7.73 -10.10 -7.02
CA ILE A 223 8.50 -10.87 -6.03
C ILE A 223 8.64 -10.06 -4.74
N PHE A 224 8.98 -8.78 -4.83
CA PHE A 224 9.08 -7.88 -3.68
C PHE A 224 7.76 -7.85 -2.88
N ALA A 225 6.64 -7.65 -3.56
CA ALA A 225 5.32 -7.60 -2.92
C ALA A 225 4.92 -8.95 -2.30
N LEU A 226 5.19 -10.06 -3.00
CA LEU A 226 4.93 -11.42 -2.50
C LEU A 226 5.77 -11.77 -1.26
N VAL A 227 7.04 -11.39 -1.25
CA VAL A 227 7.93 -11.58 -0.10
C VAL A 227 7.42 -10.73 1.07
N ALA A 228 7.12 -9.46 0.83
CA ALA A 228 6.62 -8.55 1.86
C ALA A 228 5.33 -9.07 2.51
N ILE A 229 4.35 -9.52 1.73
CA ILE A 229 3.09 -10.04 2.28
C ILE A 229 3.26 -11.39 2.96
N SER A 230 4.18 -12.23 2.47
CA SER A 230 4.53 -13.50 3.12
C SER A 230 5.17 -13.26 4.49
N ILE A 231 6.04 -12.27 4.63
CA ILE A 231 6.62 -11.87 5.93
C ILE A 231 5.54 -11.37 6.88
N VAL A 232 4.64 -10.49 6.42
CA VAL A 232 3.53 -9.98 7.25
C VAL A 232 2.65 -11.13 7.74
N ARG A 233 2.27 -12.06 6.86
CA ARG A 233 1.49 -13.25 7.25
C ARG A 233 2.23 -14.15 8.22
N GLY A 234 3.52 -14.39 7.99
CA GLY A 234 4.36 -15.13 8.92
C GLY A 234 4.39 -14.49 10.31
N LYS A 235 4.43 -13.15 10.38
CA LYS A 235 4.39 -12.42 11.65
C LYS A 235 3.03 -12.49 12.35
N ILE A 236 1.92 -12.42 11.60
CA ILE A 236 0.58 -12.67 12.15
C ILE A 236 0.53 -14.06 12.80
N MET A 237 0.96 -15.10 12.08
CA MET A 237 0.96 -16.48 12.59
C MET A 237 1.91 -16.68 13.78
N GLU A 238 3.07 -16.04 13.78
CA GLU A 238 4.03 -16.09 14.89
C GLU A 238 3.46 -15.47 16.17
N HIS A 239 2.72 -14.38 16.05
CA HIS A 239 2.06 -13.71 17.18
C HIS A 239 0.87 -14.53 17.69
N ASP A 240 -0.01 -15.01 16.79
CA ASP A 240 -1.18 -15.83 17.12
C ASP A 240 -0.77 -17.12 17.86
N ALA A 241 0.33 -17.76 17.44
CA ALA A 241 0.87 -18.95 18.10
C ALA A 241 1.43 -18.69 19.51
N ARG A 242 1.94 -17.48 19.79
CA ARG A 242 2.51 -17.12 21.10
C ARG A 242 1.46 -16.84 22.17
N GLN A 243 0.23 -16.52 21.76
CA GLN A 243 -0.90 -16.27 22.67
C GLN A 243 -1.38 -17.54 23.40
N GLY A 244 -0.77 -18.71 23.13
CA GLY A 244 -0.91 -19.90 23.98
C GLY A 244 -2.15 -20.75 23.71
N TRP A 245 -2.84 -20.56 22.59
CA TRP A 245 -3.88 -21.49 22.13
C TRP A 245 -3.23 -22.73 21.50
N VAL A 246 -2.68 -23.60 22.36
CA VAL A 246 -2.39 -24.98 21.99
C VAL A 246 -3.76 -25.64 21.71
N PRO A 247 -3.96 -26.31 20.56
CA PRO A 247 -5.18 -27.08 20.31
C PRO A 247 -5.45 -28.11 21.41
#